data_AF-A0A367WHP0-F1
#
_entry.id   AF-A0A367WHP0-F1
#
_cell.length_a   1.000
_cell.length_b   1.000
_cell.length_c   1.000
_cell.angle_alpha   90.00
_cell.angle_beta   90.00
_cell.angle_gamma   90.00
#
_symmetry.space_group_name_H-M   'P 1'
#
loop_
_entity.id
_entity.type
_entity.pdbx_description
1 polymer ?
#
loop_
_entity_poly.entity_id
_entity_poly.type
_entity_poly.pdbx_seq_one_letter_code
_entity_poly.pdbx_strand_id
1 'polypeptide(L)'
;MHTVTERDIHIAKQMAREFDAAIRANENDAAQKAAQDFRALIVSANGDRGEFGIFAPDGAGTMLTAVMAAKDGDVPHWGQNGVFVLETDHGRVLVGFTCPLDICSRFEFKAIDLDLPFISETGFQSHFYAEWPPMSVNEVAAIIFGQYAETGKMTNIDPKYRQYRFERMPDFVQTSNSDFQGVLTKTDSTGQIGFQF
;
A
#
# COMPACT_ATOMS: atom_id res chain seq x y z
N MET A 1 28.75 -12.82 -9.76
CA MET A 1 27.45 -12.53 -9.15
C MET A 1 27.65 -11.32 -8.27
N HIS A 2 27.28 -10.12 -8.74
CA HIS A 2 27.39 -8.92 -7.91
C HIS A 2 26.23 -8.96 -6.92
N THR A 3 26.53 -9.01 -5.64
CA THR A 3 25.54 -9.02 -4.57
C THR A 3 25.37 -7.59 -4.08
N VAL A 4 24.12 -7.16 -3.92
CA VAL A 4 23.77 -5.88 -3.28
C VAL A 4 24.56 -5.76 -1.97
N THR A 5 25.31 -4.67 -1.84
CA THR A 5 26.17 -4.43 -0.68
C THR A 5 25.49 -3.56 0.38
N GLU A 6 26.00 -3.57 1.60
CA GLU A 6 25.56 -2.64 2.66
C GLU A 6 25.67 -1.17 2.25
N ARG A 7 26.68 -0.85 1.42
CA ARG A 7 26.83 0.49 0.86
C ARG A 7 25.67 0.84 -0.07
N ASP A 8 25.27 -0.08 -0.94
CA ASP A 8 24.15 0.13 -1.87
C ASP A 8 22.85 0.33 -1.08
N ILE A 9 22.62 -0.47 -0.04
CA ILE A 9 21.46 -0.33 0.86
C ILE A 9 21.45 1.03 1.53
N HIS A 10 22.59 1.50 2.04
CA HIS A 10 22.67 2.81 2.68
C HIS A 10 22.35 3.96 1.72
N ILE A 11 22.92 3.92 0.51
CA ILE A 11 22.68 4.93 -0.54
C ILE A 11 21.22 4.90 -0.97
N ALA A 12 20.67 3.70 -1.20
CA ALA A 12 19.28 3.49 -1.57
C ALA A 12 18.31 4.12 -0.55
N LYS A 13 18.53 3.86 0.75
CA LYS A 13 17.73 4.45 1.83
C LYS A 13 17.84 5.97 1.88
N GLN A 14 19.00 6.53 1.54
CA GLN A 14 19.19 7.97 1.49
C GLN A 14 18.42 8.60 0.32
N MET A 15 18.51 8.02 -0.88
CA MET A 15 17.77 8.47 -2.06
C MET A 15 16.25 8.41 -1.84
N ALA A 16 15.74 7.36 -1.17
CA ALA A 16 14.31 7.26 -0.85
C ALA A 16 13.85 8.39 0.10
N ARG A 17 14.68 8.80 1.06
CA ARG A 17 14.38 9.95 1.93
C ARG A 17 14.43 11.29 1.19
N GLU A 18 15.40 11.46 0.31
CA GLU A 18 15.50 12.65 -0.54
C GLU A 18 14.30 12.76 -1.48
N PHE A 19 13.86 11.63 -2.03
CA PHE A 19 12.66 11.54 -2.83
C PHE A 19 11.40 11.96 -2.04
N ASP A 20 11.19 11.41 -0.85
CA ASP A 20 10.09 11.80 0.03
C ASP A 20 10.11 13.30 0.37
N ALA A 21 11.27 13.82 0.76
CA ALA A 21 11.42 15.23 1.09
C ALA A 21 11.09 16.14 -0.12
N ALA A 22 11.57 15.79 -1.31
CA ALA A 22 11.32 16.55 -2.53
C ALA A 22 9.83 16.54 -2.92
N ILE A 23 9.16 15.38 -2.85
CA ILE A 23 7.71 15.29 -3.09
C ILE A 23 6.94 16.18 -2.12
N ARG A 24 7.25 16.08 -0.82
CA ARG A 24 6.58 16.88 0.21
C ARG A 24 6.84 18.38 0.07
N ALA A 25 7.99 18.77 -0.48
CA ALA A 25 8.32 20.16 -0.79
C ALA A 25 7.75 20.64 -2.13
N ASN A 26 7.05 19.78 -2.88
CA ASN A 26 6.57 20.03 -4.25
C ASN A 26 7.71 20.35 -5.24
N GLU A 27 8.88 19.76 -5.03
CA GLU A 27 10.09 19.91 -5.84
C GLU A 27 10.20 18.78 -6.88
N ASN A 28 9.35 18.82 -7.90
CA ASN A 28 9.20 17.74 -8.88
C ASN A 28 10.52 17.34 -9.57
N ASP A 29 11.36 18.32 -9.93
CA ASP A 29 12.65 18.06 -10.57
C ASP A 29 13.62 17.31 -9.64
N ALA A 30 13.62 17.64 -8.35
CA ALA A 30 14.46 16.98 -7.35
C ALA A 30 13.98 15.54 -7.10
N ALA A 31 12.67 15.34 -7.02
CA ALA A 31 12.08 14.00 -6.89
C ALA A 31 12.38 13.13 -8.12
N GLN A 32 12.22 13.68 -9.33
CA GLN A 32 12.56 12.97 -10.57
C GLN A 32 14.04 12.61 -10.61
N LYS A 33 14.93 13.50 -10.18
CA LYS A 33 16.36 13.21 -10.09
C LYS A 33 16.65 12.08 -9.11
N ALA A 34 16.07 12.11 -7.91
CA ALA A 34 16.27 11.04 -6.92
C ALA A 34 15.78 9.67 -7.43
N ALA A 35 14.66 9.64 -8.15
CA ALA A 35 14.15 8.44 -8.83
C ALA A 35 15.11 7.91 -9.91
N GLN A 36 15.66 8.81 -10.74
CA GLN A 36 16.64 8.45 -11.77
C GLN A 36 17.96 7.94 -11.17
N ASP A 37 18.47 8.59 -10.13
CA ASP A 37 19.69 8.18 -9.44
C ASP A 37 19.51 6.80 -8.78
N PHE A 38 18.34 6.56 -8.19
CA PHE A 38 17.98 5.26 -7.62
C PHE A 38 17.92 4.17 -8.71
N ARG A 39 17.34 4.47 -9.87
CA ARG A 39 17.32 3.56 -11.01
C ARG A 39 18.73 3.21 -11.47
N ALA A 40 19.63 4.20 -11.56
CA ALA A 40 21.03 4.00 -11.93
C ALA A 40 21.79 3.15 -10.89
N LEU A 41 21.52 3.36 -9.59
CA LEU A 41 22.06 2.52 -8.52
C LEU A 41 21.64 1.07 -8.70
N ILE A 42 20.37 0.79 -8.98
CA ILE A 42 19.88 -0.59 -9.22
C ILE A 42 20.62 -1.24 -10.39
N VAL A 43 20.81 -0.52 -11.50
CA VAL A 43 21.53 -1.05 -12.68
C VAL A 43 22.97 -1.39 -12.31
N SER A 44 23.66 -0.48 -11.61
CA SER A 44 25.02 -0.70 -11.15
C SER A 44 25.11 -1.91 -10.21
N ALA A 45 24.19 -2.00 -9.25
CA ALA A 45 24.13 -3.10 -8.28
C ALA A 45 23.75 -4.45 -8.92
N ASN A 46 23.13 -4.45 -10.10
CA ASN A 46 22.82 -5.68 -10.84
C ASN A 46 24.03 -6.23 -11.62
N GLY A 47 25.16 -5.52 -11.62
CA GLY A 47 26.44 -5.96 -12.19
C GLY A 47 26.38 -6.22 -13.69
N ASP A 48 26.97 -7.33 -14.15
CA ASP A 48 27.09 -7.69 -15.58
C ASP A 48 25.73 -7.85 -16.28
N ARG A 49 24.63 -8.04 -15.53
CA ARG A 49 23.28 -8.10 -16.09
C ARG A 49 22.74 -6.73 -16.48
N GLY A 50 23.33 -5.64 -15.96
CA GLY A 50 22.90 -4.26 -16.22
C GLY A 50 21.41 -4.09 -15.95
N GLU A 51 20.66 -3.63 -16.95
CA GLU A 51 19.20 -3.43 -16.83
C GLU A 51 18.38 -4.72 -16.89
N PHE A 52 18.95 -5.83 -17.35
CA PHE A 52 18.22 -7.06 -17.56
C PHE A 52 17.86 -7.72 -16.22
N GLY A 53 16.57 -7.96 -15.99
CA GLY A 53 16.08 -8.69 -14.82
C GLY A 53 16.29 -7.98 -13.48
N ILE A 54 16.41 -6.66 -13.45
CA ILE A 54 16.58 -5.87 -12.22
C ILE A 54 15.49 -6.10 -11.16
N PHE A 55 14.27 -6.48 -11.56
CA PHE A 55 13.16 -6.84 -10.69
C PHE A 55 12.76 -8.33 -10.81
N ALA A 56 13.65 -9.18 -11.34
CA ALA A 56 13.51 -10.62 -11.18
C ALA A 56 13.67 -11.01 -9.69
N PRO A 57 13.28 -12.23 -9.27
CA PRO A 57 13.40 -12.65 -7.87
C PRO A 57 14.81 -12.49 -7.27
N ASP A 58 15.85 -12.61 -8.08
CA ASP A 58 17.27 -12.43 -7.71
C ASP A 58 17.88 -11.12 -8.25
N GLY A 59 17.04 -10.19 -8.72
CA GLY A 59 17.44 -8.88 -9.22
C GLY A 59 17.74 -7.88 -8.11
N ALA A 60 18.69 -6.97 -8.36
CA ALA A 60 19.11 -5.98 -7.36
C ALA A 60 17.98 -5.04 -6.91
N GLY A 61 17.05 -4.69 -7.81
CA GLY A 61 15.89 -3.86 -7.50
C GLY A 61 14.93 -4.56 -6.54
N THR A 62 14.67 -5.85 -6.75
CA THR A 62 13.85 -6.67 -5.83
C THR A 62 14.47 -6.72 -4.43
N MET A 63 15.79 -6.96 -4.34
CA MET A 63 16.49 -7.02 -3.06
C MET A 63 16.49 -5.66 -2.34
N LEU A 64 16.84 -4.58 -3.05
CA LEU A 64 16.89 -3.24 -2.47
C LEU A 64 15.51 -2.78 -1.98
N THR A 65 14.46 -2.93 -2.80
CA THR A 65 13.10 -2.54 -2.41
C THR A 65 12.58 -3.35 -1.21
N ALA A 66 12.93 -4.64 -1.11
CA ALA A 66 12.58 -5.46 0.05
C ALA A 66 13.29 -4.99 1.33
N VAL A 67 14.60 -4.73 1.28
CA VAL A 67 15.39 -4.29 2.45
C VAL A 67 15.01 -2.88 2.92
N MET A 68 14.50 -2.06 2.01
CA MET A 68 14.04 -0.70 2.32
C MET A 68 12.58 -0.61 2.74
N ALA A 69 11.82 -1.68 2.67
CA ALA A 69 10.41 -1.67 3.03
C ALA A 69 10.22 -1.10 4.45
N ALA A 70 9.13 -0.34 4.64
CA ALA A 70 8.69 0.03 5.96
C ALA A 70 8.36 -1.24 6.76
N LYS A 71 8.56 -1.16 8.07
CA LYS A 71 8.16 -2.25 8.95
C LYS A 71 6.64 -2.41 8.88
N ASP A 72 6.17 -3.65 8.91
CA ASP A 72 4.75 -3.97 8.99
C ASP A 72 4.04 -3.18 10.10
N GLY A 73 2.96 -2.49 9.73
CA GLY A 73 2.19 -1.61 10.60
C GLY A 73 2.62 -0.14 10.54
N ASP A 74 3.86 0.16 10.16
CA ASP A 74 4.35 1.53 10.01
C ASP A 74 3.94 2.09 8.64
N VAL A 75 3.54 3.36 8.63
CA VAL A 75 3.23 4.08 7.38
C VAL A 75 4.54 4.26 6.59
N PRO A 76 4.64 3.77 5.33
CA PRO A 76 5.81 4.03 4.49
C PRO A 76 5.85 5.49 4.05
N HIS A 77 7.05 6.02 3.87
CA HIS A 77 7.24 7.28 3.15
C HIS A 77 7.31 7.04 1.63
N TRP A 78 7.32 8.10 0.82
CA TRP A 78 7.48 7.92 -0.63
C TRP A 78 8.82 7.25 -0.95
N GLY A 79 8.81 6.31 -1.91
CA GLY A 79 10.00 5.49 -2.23
C GLY A 79 10.22 4.27 -1.33
N GLN A 80 9.31 3.99 -0.38
CA GLN A 80 9.24 2.73 0.33
C GLN A 80 7.99 1.93 -0.07
N ASN A 81 8.14 0.60 -0.05
CA ASN A 81 6.99 -0.30 0.00
C ASN A 81 6.58 -0.48 1.47
N GLY A 82 5.31 -0.76 1.73
CA GLY A 82 4.86 -1.02 3.09
C GLY A 82 3.44 -1.54 3.16
N VAL A 83 3.07 -2.01 4.35
CA VAL A 83 1.72 -2.43 4.68
C VAL A 83 1.34 -1.88 6.05
N PHE A 84 0.22 -1.15 6.12
CA PHE A 84 -0.19 -0.45 7.33
C PHE A 84 -1.71 -0.41 7.46
N VAL A 85 -2.21 -0.16 8.68
CA VAL A 85 -3.63 0.08 8.93
C VAL A 85 -3.91 1.56 8.76
N LEU A 86 -4.90 1.89 7.94
CA LEU A 86 -5.45 3.22 7.79
C LEU A 86 -6.81 3.27 8.50
N GLU A 87 -6.95 4.21 9.43
CA GLU A 87 -8.22 4.52 10.09
C GLU A 87 -8.88 5.70 9.38
N THR A 88 -10.17 5.56 9.07
CA THR A 88 -10.97 6.58 8.39
C THR A 88 -12.36 6.67 9.01
N ASP A 89 -13.11 7.71 8.66
CA ASP A 89 -14.54 7.83 9.03
C ASP A 89 -15.41 6.71 8.44
N HIS A 90 -14.89 5.99 7.44
CA HIS A 90 -15.54 4.85 6.78
C HIS A 90 -15.05 3.49 7.32
N GLY A 91 -14.28 3.48 8.41
CA GLY A 91 -13.77 2.26 9.05
C GLY A 91 -12.27 2.04 8.84
N ARG A 92 -11.81 0.86 9.25
CA ARG A 92 -10.40 0.46 9.19
C ARG A 92 -10.11 -0.33 7.92
N VAL A 93 -9.02 0.02 7.26
CA VAL A 93 -8.59 -0.63 6.02
C VAL A 93 -7.10 -0.96 6.09
N LEU A 94 -6.75 -2.16 5.63
CA LEU A 94 -5.37 -2.56 5.46
C LEU A 94 -4.88 -2.05 4.11
N VAL A 95 -3.85 -1.22 4.13
CA VAL A 95 -3.30 -0.60 2.94
C VAL A 95 -1.98 -1.26 2.61
N GLY A 96 -1.91 -1.92 1.45
CA GLY A 96 -0.64 -2.26 0.81
C GLY A 96 -0.20 -1.13 -0.10
N PHE A 97 1.01 -0.63 0.08
CA PHE A 97 1.58 0.42 -0.75
C PHE A 97 2.84 -0.08 -1.46
N THR A 98 2.90 0.14 -2.77
CA THR A 98 4.08 -0.16 -3.59
C THR A 98 4.48 1.10 -4.33
N CYS A 99 5.72 1.56 -4.14
CA CYS A 99 6.28 2.70 -4.84
C CYS A 99 7.63 2.29 -5.44
N PRO A 100 7.64 1.52 -6.53
CA PRO A 100 8.86 1.35 -7.28
C PRO A 100 9.16 2.71 -7.90
N LEU A 101 10.31 3.30 -7.54
CA LEU A 101 10.76 4.65 -7.92
C LEU A 101 10.96 4.84 -9.45
N ASP A 102 10.33 4.04 -10.30
CA ASP A 102 10.61 3.97 -11.74
C ASP A 102 9.37 3.79 -12.65
N ILE A 103 8.19 3.40 -12.16
CA ILE A 103 7.05 3.06 -13.05
C ILE A 103 5.73 3.69 -12.61
N CYS A 104 5.19 3.31 -11.45
CA CYS A 104 3.86 3.73 -10.98
C CYS A 104 3.67 3.30 -9.53
N SER A 105 3.12 4.18 -8.70
CA SER A 105 2.76 3.84 -7.33
C SER A 105 1.39 3.16 -7.29
N ARG A 106 1.22 2.21 -6.37
CA ARG A 106 -0.01 1.44 -6.21
C ARG A 106 -0.44 1.42 -4.76
N PHE A 107 -1.71 1.73 -4.54
CA PHE A 107 -2.41 1.44 -3.30
C PHE A 107 -3.28 0.21 -3.49
N GLU A 108 -3.27 -0.66 -2.49
CA GLU A 108 -4.13 -1.82 -2.36
C GLU A 108 -4.89 -1.72 -1.06
N PHE A 109 -6.18 -1.42 -1.13
CA PHE A 109 -7.09 -1.37 0.01
C PHE A 109 -7.68 -2.76 0.24
N LYS A 110 -7.52 -3.29 1.44
CA LYS A 110 -8.01 -4.61 1.86
C LYS A 110 -8.89 -4.45 3.10
N ALA A 111 -10.07 -5.03 3.07
CA ALA A 111 -10.98 -4.97 4.20
C ALA A 111 -10.38 -5.67 5.43
N ILE A 112 -10.47 -5.03 6.60
CA ILE A 112 -10.13 -5.62 7.90
C ILE A 112 -11.39 -6.20 8.53
N ASP A 113 -12.44 -5.39 8.62
CA ASP A 113 -13.69 -5.73 9.27
C ASP A 113 -14.65 -6.40 8.27
N LEU A 114 -14.46 -7.71 8.07
CA LEU A 114 -15.06 -8.48 6.96
C LEU A 114 -16.58 -8.61 6.99
N ASP A 115 -17.21 -8.29 8.11
CA ASP A 115 -18.66 -8.29 8.30
C ASP A 115 -19.31 -6.91 8.11
N LEU A 116 -18.50 -5.90 7.81
CA LEU A 116 -18.97 -4.54 7.52
C LEU A 116 -18.96 -4.25 6.00
N PRO A 117 -19.76 -3.27 5.56
CA PRO A 117 -19.65 -2.77 4.19
C PRO A 117 -18.23 -2.30 3.86
N PHE A 118 -17.83 -2.44 2.60
CA PHE A 118 -16.53 -2.03 2.09
C PHE A 118 -16.67 -1.39 0.70
N ILE A 119 -15.62 -0.74 0.20
CA ILE A 119 -15.59 -0.08 -1.11
C ILE A 119 -15.64 -1.05 -2.32
N SER A 120 -15.71 -2.36 -2.06
CA SER A 120 -15.73 -3.43 -3.06
C SER A 120 -16.33 -4.70 -2.47
N GLU A 121 -17.17 -5.40 -3.22
CA GLU A 121 -17.77 -6.69 -2.83
C GLU A 121 -16.75 -7.79 -2.55
N THR A 122 -15.52 -7.63 -3.05
CA THR A 122 -14.42 -8.61 -2.86
C THR A 122 -13.59 -8.36 -1.60
N GLY A 123 -13.89 -7.28 -0.87
CA GLY A 123 -13.06 -6.79 0.23
C GLY A 123 -11.70 -6.25 -0.25
N PHE A 124 -11.58 -5.88 -1.53
CA PHE A 124 -10.34 -5.36 -2.11
C PHE A 124 -10.58 -4.38 -3.24
N GLN A 125 -9.78 -3.32 -3.24
CA GLN A 125 -9.73 -2.34 -4.30
C GLN A 125 -8.29 -1.88 -4.48
N SER A 126 -7.80 -1.89 -5.72
CA SER A 126 -6.52 -1.30 -6.08
C SER A 126 -6.71 0.08 -6.71
N HIS A 127 -5.76 0.98 -6.47
CA HIS A 127 -5.66 2.27 -7.14
C HIS A 127 -4.23 2.48 -7.64
N PHE A 128 -4.10 2.82 -8.91
CA PHE A 128 -2.81 3.12 -9.54
C PHE A 128 -2.66 4.63 -9.68
N TYR A 129 -1.47 5.13 -9.39
CA TYR A 129 -1.22 6.56 -9.35
C TYR A 129 0.13 6.88 -9.97
N ALA A 130 0.14 7.86 -10.88
CA ALA A 130 1.29 8.23 -11.71
C ALA A 130 1.95 9.55 -11.30
N GLU A 131 1.25 10.39 -10.55
CA GLU A 131 1.78 11.65 -10.02
C GLU A 131 2.14 11.44 -8.55
N TRP A 132 2.77 12.41 -7.90
CA TRP A 132 3.03 12.34 -6.45
C TRP A 132 2.66 13.69 -5.86
N PRO A 133 1.51 13.82 -5.19
CA PRO A 133 1.11 15.10 -4.65
C PRO A 133 2.02 15.47 -3.47
N PRO A 134 2.12 16.76 -3.13
CA PRO A 134 2.90 17.24 -1.99
C PRO A 134 2.21 16.95 -0.65
N MET A 135 1.96 15.66 -0.39
CA MET A 135 1.29 15.08 0.77
C MET A 135 2.02 13.79 1.16
N SER A 136 1.78 13.29 2.37
CA SER A 136 2.28 11.98 2.79
C SER A 136 1.49 10.84 2.15
N VAL A 137 2.08 9.64 2.14
CA VAL A 137 1.41 8.40 1.68
C VAL A 137 0.11 8.15 2.45
N ASN A 138 0.07 8.43 3.75
CA ASN A 138 -1.11 8.26 4.58
C ASN A 138 -2.25 9.21 4.17
N GLU A 139 -1.97 10.49 3.97
CA GLU A 139 -2.96 11.48 3.54
C GLU A 139 -3.54 11.12 2.18
N VAL A 140 -2.69 10.72 1.23
CA VAL A 140 -3.13 10.28 -0.10
C VAL A 140 -4.00 9.01 -0.02
N ALA A 141 -3.61 8.03 0.79
CA ALA A 141 -4.40 6.82 1.00
C ALA A 141 -5.79 7.15 1.56
N ALA A 142 -5.89 8.06 2.53
CA ALA A 142 -7.15 8.51 3.11
C ALA A 142 -8.06 9.18 2.08
N ILE A 143 -7.51 10.09 1.27
CA ILE A 143 -8.27 10.79 0.22
C ILE A 143 -8.81 9.79 -0.80
N ILE A 144 -7.98 8.88 -1.30
CA ILE A 144 -8.38 7.89 -2.30
C ILE A 144 -9.45 6.95 -1.73
N PHE A 145 -9.24 6.43 -0.52
CA PHE A 145 -10.20 5.54 0.11
C PHE A 145 -11.57 6.22 0.33
N GLY A 146 -11.55 7.45 0.85
CA GLY A 146 -12.76 8.27 1.05
C GLY A 146 -13.51 8.50 -0.26
N GLN A 147 -12.82 8.86 -1.34
CA GLN A 147 -13.44 9.04 -2.67
C GLN A 147 -14.17 7.79 -3.14
N TYR A 148 -13.59 6.59 -2.97
CA TYR A 148 -14.27 5.34 -3.31
C TYR A 148 -15.48 5.08 -2.41
N ALA A 149 -15.35 5.32 -1.10
CA ALA A 149 -16.42 5.10 -0.13
C ALA A 149 -17.64 6.01 -0.39
N GLU A 150 -17.41 7.28 -0.68
CA GLU A 150 -18.44 8.28 -0.96
C GLU A 150 -19.12 8.05 -2.31
N THR A 151 -18.34 7.72 -3.35
CA THR A 151 -18.87 7.54 -4.72
C THR A 151 -19.60 6.22 -4.89
N GLY A 152 -19.07 5.14 -4.28
CA GLY A 152 -19.44 3.77 -4.60
C GLY A 152 -20.65 3.22 -3.85
N LYS A 153 -21.11 3.88 -2.77
CA LYS A 153 -21.95 3.28 -1.71
C LYS A 153 -21.35 1.95 -1.24
N MET A 154 -20.65 1.99 -0.12
CA MET A 154 -20.04 0.79 0.47
C MET A 154 -21.02 -0.39 0.50
N THR A 155 -20.55 -1.56 0.08
CA THR A 155 -21.36 -2.77 -0.11
C THR A 155 -20.85 -3.91 0.77
N ASN A 156 -21.73 -4.85 1.12
CA ASN A 156 -21.34 -6.03 1.87
C ASN A 156 -20.34 -6.88 1.08
N ILE A 157 -19.32 -7.38 1.77
CA ILE A 157 -18.37 -8.31 1.18
C ILE A 157 -19.05 -9.67 0.99
N ASP A 158 -18.98 -10.22 -0.22
CA ASP A 158 -19.52 -11.55 -0.54
C ASP A 158 -18.85 -12.60 0.37
N PRO A 159 -19.63 -13.43 1.08
CA PRO A 159 -19.12 -14.44 2.00
C PRO A 159 -17.97 -15.30 1.45
N LYS A 160 -17.95 -15.59 0.13
CA LYS A 160 -16.89 -16.40 -0.48
C LYS A 160 -15.50 -15.76 -0.41
N TYR A 161 -15.43 -14.43 -0.31
CA TYR A 161 -14.15 -13.71 -0.22
C TYR A 161 -13.69 -13.50 1.23
N ARG A 162 -14.58 -13.58 2.22
CA ARG A 162 -14.24 -13.31 3.62
C ARG A 162 -13.16 -14.26 4.14
N GLN A 163 -13.34 -15.57 3.94
CA GLN A 163 -12.37 -16.58 4.39
C GLN A 163 -10.97 -16.35 3.77
N TYR A 164 -10.92 -16.13 2.45
CA TYR A 164 -9.67 -15.86 1.73
C TYR A 164 -8.93 -14.62 2.26
N ARG A 165 -9.67 -13.58 2.66
CA ARG A 165 -9.11 -12.34 3.23
C ARG A 165 -8.61 -12.56 4.64
N PHE A 166 -9.38 -13.26 5.47
CA PHE A 166 -9.02 -13.60 6.84
C PHE A 166 -7.70 -14.38 6.90
N GLU A 167 -7.52 -15.39 6.04
CA GLU A 167 -6.30 -16.21 5.98
C GLU A 167 -5.05 -15.45 5.53
N ARG A 168 -5.21 -14.30 4.86
CA ARG A 168 -4.11 -13.43 4.38
C ARG A 168 -3.94 -12.18 5.23
N MET A 169 -4.66 -12.06 6.35
CA MET A 169 -4.53 -10.92 7.24
C MET A 169 -3.16 -10.99 7.93
N PRO A 170 -2.36 -9.91 7.91
CA PRO A 170 -1.11 -9.87 8.66
C PRO A 170 -1.35 -9.94 10.16
N ASP A 171 -0.45 -10.60 10.90
CA ASP A 171 -0.57 -10.81 12.35
C ASP A 171 -0.64 -9.50 13.17
N PHE A 172 -0.08 -8.41 12.65
CA PHE A 172 -0.11 -7.12 13.33
C PHE A 172 -1.49 -6.44 13.27
N VAL A 173 -2.37 -6.90 12.36
CA VAL A 173 -3.73 -6.40 12.27
C VAL A 173 -4.55 -7.07 13.35
N GLN A 174 -4.87 -6.32 14.40
CA GLN A 174 -5.87 -6.77 15.36
C GLN A 174 -7.24 -6.70 14.69
N THR A 175 -7.73 -7.85 14.23
CA THR A 175 -9.16 -8.00 13.88
C THR A 175 -9.93 -7.62 15.13
N SER A 176 -10.70 -6.53 15.08
CA SER A 176 -11.43 -6.09 16.25
C SER A 176 -12.44 -7.18 16.56
N ASN A 177 -12.30 -7.81 17.72
CA ASN A 177 -13.47 -8.38 18.37
C ASN A 177 -14.38 -7.19 18.71
N SER A 178 -15.43 -7.02 17.92
CA SER A 178 -16.74 -6.49 18.34
C SER A 178 -16.88 -5.08 18.93
N ASP A 179 -15.90 -4.17 18.84
CA ASP A 179 -16.07 -2.80 19.39
C ASP A 179 -16.41 -1.71 18.36
N PHE A 180 -16.57 -2.04 17.06
CA PHE A 180 -17.12 -1.09 16.09
C PHE A 180 -18.65 -1.00 16.23
N GLN A 181 -19.15 0.11 16.74
CA GLN A 181 -20.58 0.45 16.85
C GLN A 181 -21.20 0.89 15.50
N GLY A 182 -20.88 0.18 14.42
CA GLY A 182 -21.61 0.29 13.16
C GLY A 182 -22.92 -0.47 13.23
N VAL A 183 -23.98 0.02 12.55
CA VAL A 183 -25.29 -0.62 12.54
C VAL A 183 -25.17 -2.09 12.11
N LEU A 184 -25.37 -3.00 13.05
CA LEU A 184 -25.37 -4.44 12.84
C LEU A 184 -26.51 -4.79 11.88
N THR A 185 -26.18 -5.05 10.61
CA THR A 185 -27.15 -5.65 9.69
C THR A 185 -27.13 -7.16 9.91
N LYS A 186 -28.12 -7.69 10.64
CA LYS A 186 -28.38 -9.13 10.62
C LYS A 186 -29.02 -9.49 9.29
N THR A 187 -28.37 -10.36 8.54
CA THR A 187 -28.95 -11.02 7.36
C THR A 187 -29.70 -12.26 7.84
N ASP A 188 -30.99 -12.38 7.52
CA ASP A 188 -31.71 -13.63 7.75
C ASP A 188 -31.34 -14.70 6.70
N SER A 189 -31.84 -15.93 6.89
CA SER A 189 -31.58 -17.07 5.98
C SER A 189 -32.16 -16.88 4.57
N THR A 190 -32.80 -15.75 4.28
CA THR A 190 -33.34 -15.40 2.95
C THR A 190 -32.58 -14.26 2.27
N GLY A 191 -31.53 -13.70 2.90
CA GLY A 191 -30.72 -12.64 2.32
C GLY A 191 -31.33 -11.25 2.42
N GLN A 192 -32.39 -11.05 3.23
CA GLN A 192 -32.98 -9.73 3.45
C GLN A 192 -32.31 -9.00 4.63
N ILE A 193 -32.15 -7.69 4.48
CA ILE A 193 -31.60 -6.80 5.49
C ILE A 193 -32.77 -6.15 6.24
N GLY A 194 -32.92 -6.48 7.52
CA GLY A 194 -33.82 -5.78 8.44
C GLY A 194 -33.07 -4.72 9.25
N PHE A 195 -33.62 -3.51 9.34
CA PHE A 195 -33.16 -2.48 10.27
C PHE A 195 -33.89 -2.65 11.61
N GLN A 196 -33.17 -2.71 12.73
CA GLN A 196 -33.74 -2.68 14.07
C GLN A 196 -33.67 -1.25 14.59
N PHE A 197 -34.82 -0.63 14.88
CA PHE A 197 -34.92 0.64 15.61
C PHE A 197 -34.95 0.39 17.11
#